data_AF-A0A952DCN1-F1
#
_entry.id   AF-A0A952DCN1-F1
#
_cell.length_a   1.000
_cell.length_b   1.000
_cell.length_c   1.000
_cell.angle_alpha   90.00
_cell.angle_beta   90.00
_cell.angle_gamma   90.00
#
_symmetry.space_group_name_H-M   'P 1'
#
loop_
_entity.id
_entity.type
_entity.pdbx_description
1 polymer ?
#
loop_
_entity_poly.entity_id
_entity_poly.type
_entity_poly.pdbx_seq_one_letter_code
_entity_poly.pdbx_strand_id
1 'polypeptide(L)'
;VLLALALLIPSTGFILDSLASFGLSPEEAQWVKDKAIATELLALALLFVALQSTSASRLGLALLALGAIIAVLPPLFRVFATSVVPYAPKSEFAFLLMMAIVMAYATRQLGVYYLVGAFLVGVAARRFREALPAVASERMLHAVEVFASFFAPFYFFVGGSELQVEDLSLRALLLGLAFSAIVLPFRMTAVVLQRRFALREKTADSLRVAVPMLPTLIFTLVIAGILRDRFALPRELFGALIVYAVVNTTIPGLVLRKAPPPYDEPLLPETEARPAEPAGG
;
A
#
# COMPACT_ATOMS: atom_id res chain seq x y z
N VAL A 1 11.05 2.95 -17.70
CA VAL A 1 10.31 2.07 -16.75
C VAL A 1 10.01 2.77 -15.44
N LEU A 2 11.00 3.24 -14.68
CA LEU A 2 10.79 3.86 -13.36
C LEU A 2 9.81 5.06 -13.41
N LEU A 3 9.93 5.97 -14.37
CA LEU A 3 8.98 7.08 -14.51
C LEU A 3 7.53 6.59 -14.72
N ALA A 4 7.33 5.55 -15.53
CA ALA A 4 6.01 4.97 -15.73
C ALA A 4 5.49 4.31 -14.44
N LEU A 5 6.36 3.65 -13.66
CA LEU A 5 5.99 3.13 -12.34
C LEU A 5 5.61 4.25 -11.36
N ALA A 6 6.32 5.38 -11.37
CA ALA A 6 6.00 6.53 -10.54
C ALA A 6 4.62 7.13 -10.86
N LEU A 7 4.21 7.09 -12.13
CA LEU A 7 2.95 7.66 -12.60
C LEU A 7 1.77 6.70 -12.48
N LEU A 8 1.97 5.40 -12.72
CA LEU A 8 0.87 4.46 -12.93
C LEU A 8 0.49 3.65 -11.70
N ILE A 9 1.42 3.48 -10.76
CA ILE A 9 1.25 2.50 -9.69
C ILE A 9 0.47 3.11 -8.52
N PRO A 10 -0.67 2.49 -8.14
CA PRO A 10 -1.44 2.90 -6.99
C PRO A 10 -0.66 2.68 -5.68
N SER A 11 -0.88 3.55 -4.71
CA SER A 11 -0.37 3.40 -3.34
C SER A 11 -1.35 2.56 -2.53
N THR A 12 -1.17 1.24 -2.51
CA THR A 12 -2.07 0.31 -1.79
C THR A 12 -2.25 0.71 -0.34
N GLY A 13 -1.16 1.01 0.38
CA GLY A 13 -1.25 1.41 1.79
C GLY A 13 -2.20 2.57 2.03
N PHE A 14 -2.08 3.64 1.23
CA PHE A 14 -2.96 4.81 1.31
C PHE A 14 -4.40 4.47 0.91
N ILE A 15 -4.58 3.67 -0.14
CA ILE A 15 -5.90 3.27 -0.63
C ILE A 15 -6.63 2.47 0.45
N LEU A 16 -5.99 1.45 1.01
CA LEU A 16 -6.58 0.56 2.02
C LEU A 16 -7.04 1.34 3.25
N ASP A 17 -6.23 2.28 3.73
CA ASP A 17 -6.54 3.14 4.87
C ASP A 17 -7.73 4.07 4.58
N SER A 18 -7.82 4.57 3.34
CA SER A 18 -8.88 5.49 2.93
C SER A 18 -10.20 4.82 2.56
N LEU A 19 -10.25 3.50 2.34
CA LEU A 19 -11.41 2.79 1.80
C LEU A 19 -12.69 3.01 2.61
N ALA A 20 -12.59 3.04 3.94
CA ALA A 20 -13.73 3.22 4.83
C ALA A 20 -14.43 4.58 4.63
N SER A 21 -13.69 5.58 4.14
CA SER A 21 -14.19 6.94 3.93
C SER A 21 -14.88 7.15 2.57
N PHE A 22 -14.75 6.20 1.63
CA PHE A 22 -15.20 6.37 0.23
C PHE A 22 -16.63 5.91 -0.05
N GLY A 23 -17.39 5.46 0.96
CA GLY A 23 -18.79 5.07 0.79
C GLY A 23 -19.02 3.97 -0.26
N LEU A 24 -18.05 3.06 -0.41
CA LEU A 24 -18.11 1.93 -1.33
C LEU A 24 -18.95 0.79 -0.75
N SER A 25 -19.57 -0.01 -1.63
CA SER A 25 -20.17 -1.28 -1.22
C SER A 25 -19.07 -2.28 -0.79
N PRO A 26 -19.40 -3.33 -0.01
CA PRO A 26 -18.43 -4.35 0.38
C PRO A 26 -17.74 -5.01 -0.83
N GLU A 27 -18.50 -5.25 -1.90
CA GLU A 27 -17.99 -5.85 -3.13
C GLU A 27 -17.05 -4.90 -3.89
N GLU A 28 -17.43 -3.62 -4.01
CA GLU A 28 -16.59 -2.58 -4.61
C GLU A 28 -15.26 -2.41 -3.85
N ALA A 29 -15.34 -2.34 -2.52
CA ALA A 29 -14.17 -2.24 -1.66
C ALA A 29 -13.25 -3.45 -1.84
N GLN A 30 -13.80 -4.67 -1.89
CA GLN A 30 -13.02 -5.87 -2.12
C GLN A 30 -12.31 -5.86 -3.48
N TRP A 31 -13.00 -5.42 -4.54
CA TRP A 31 -12.39 -5.24 -5.86
C TRP A 31 -11.24 -4.24 -5.88
N VAL A 32 -11.39 -3.11 -5.19
CA VAL A 32 -10.31 -2.11 -5.05
C VAL A 32 -9.13 -2.71 -4.29
N LYS A 33 -9.38 -3.40 -3.16
CA LYS A 33 -8.34 -4.07 -2.37
C LYS A 33 -7.51 -5.04 -3.22
N ASP A 34 -8.18 -5.96 -3.91
CA ASP A 34 -7.51 -7.00 -4.69
C ASP A 34 -6.72 -6.41 -5.86
N LYS A 35 -7.28 -5.42 -6.55
CA LYS A 35 -6.59 -4.72 -7.65
C LYS A 35 -5.39 -3.91 -7.16
N ALA A 36 -5.51 -3.19 -6.06
CA ALA A 36 -4.41 -2.40 -5.49
C ALA A 36 -3.24 -3.32 -5.10
N ILE A 37 -3.52 -4.37 -4.33
CA ILE A 37 -2.52 -5.36 -3.89
C ILE A 37 -1.85 -6.02 -5.10
N ALA A 38 -2.62 -6.48 -6.09
CA ALA A 38 -2.06 -7.11 -7.29
C ALA A 38 -1.17 -6.16 -8.11
N THR A 39 -1.58 -4.89 -8.22
CA THR A 39 -0.82 -3.90 -8.98
C THR A 39 0.47 -3.50 -8.26
N GLU A 40 0.44 -3.37 -6.93
CA GLU A 40 1.64 -3.09 -6.12
C GLU A 40 2.61 -4.28 -6.14
N LEU A 41 2.12 -5.51 -6.07
CA LEU A 41 2.92 -6.73 -6.23
C LEU A 41 3.69 -6.71 -7.56
N LEU A 42 2.96 -6.45 -8.66
CA LEU A 42 3.57 -6.34 -9.98
C LEU A 42 4.57 -5.18 -10.03
N ALA A 43 4.23 -4.04 -9.42
CA ALA A 43 5.11 -2.88 -9.38
C ALA A 43 6.40 -3.14 -8.63
N LEU A 44 6.36 -3.82 -7.48
CA LEU A 44 7.55 -4.19 -6.71
C LEU A 44 8.44 -5.15 -7.52
N ALA A 45 7.85 -6.10 -8.23
CA ALA A 45 8.59 -6.99 -9.14
C ALA A 45 9.24 -6.22 -10.30
N LEU A 46 8.50 -5.31 -10.94
CA LEU A 46 9.03 -4.48 -12.03
C LEU A 46 10.09 -3.50 -11.53
N LEU A 47 9.90 -2.92 -10.34
CA LEU A 47 10.88 -2.05 -9.69
C LEU A 47 12.16 -2.82 -9.37
N PHE A 48 12.04 -4.03 -8.82
CA PHE A 48 13.16 -4.92 -8.58
C PHE A 48 13.95 -5.18 -9.87
N VAL A 49 13.27 -5.62 -10.94
CA VAL A 49 13.94 -5.90 -12.22
C VAL A 49 14.57 -4.64 -12.80
N ALA A 50 13.86 -3.51 -12.79
CA ALA A 50 14.36 -2.25 -13.33
C ALA A 50 15.59 -1.72 -12.59
N LEU A 51 15.70 -1.96 -11.28
CA LEU A 51 16.85 -1.52 -10.48
C LEU A 51 18.04 -2.48 -10.55
N GLN A 52 17.80 -3.76 -10.82
CA GLN A 52 18.86 -4.79 -10.86
C GLN A 52 19.34 -5.15 -12.28
N SER A 53 18.68 -4.66 -13.32
CA SER A 53 18.97 -5.03 -14.72
C SER A 53 20.29 -4.47 -15.28
N THR A 54 21.07 -3.75 -14.49
CA THR A 54 22.37 -3.20 -14.94
C THR A 54 23.42 -4.29 -15.23
N SER A 55 23.27 -5.50 -14.68
CA SER A 55 24.09 -6.66 -15.00
C SER A 55 23.36 -7.96 -14.72
N ALA A 56 23.48 -8.95 -15.62
CA ALA A 56 22.92 -10.28 -15.45
C ALA A 56 23.40 -10.97 -14.16
N SER A 57 24.66 -10.73 -13.75
CA SER A 57 25.21 -11.30 -12.51
C SER A 57 24.57 -10.68 -11.25
N ARG A 58 24.36 -9.36 -11.24
CA ARG A 58 23.68 -8.66 -10.13
C ARG A 58 22.23 -9.08 -10.03
N LEU A 59 21.52 -9.16 -11.16
CA LEU A 59 20.15 -9.64 -11.21
C LEU A 59 20.06 -11.10 -10.71
N GLY A 60 20.98 -11.97 -11.13
CA GLY A 60 21.04 -13.36 -10.66
C GLY A 60 21.26 -13.47 -9.16
N LEU A 61 22.21 -12.73 -8.60
CA LEU A 61 22.45 -12.69 -7.15
C LEU A 61 21.26 -12.14 -6.37
N ALA A 62 20.63 -11.07 -6.87
CA ALA A 62 19.46 -10.49 -6.25
C ALA A 62 18.26 -11.47 -6.26
N LEU A 63 18.06 -12.21 -7.36
CA LEU A 63 17.02 -13.24 -7.47
C LEU A 63 17.30 -14.42 -6.52
N LEU A 64 18.55 -14.88 -6.45
CA LEU A 64 18.94 -15.92 -5.50
C LEU A 64 18.72 -15.49 -4.05
N ALA A 65 19.09 -14.25 -3.71
CA ALA A 65 18.89 -13.72 -2.38
C ALA A 65 17.40 -13.53 -2.04
N LEU A 66 16.59 -13.08 -3.01
CA LEU A 66 15.13 -13.00 -2.86
C LEU A 66 14.53 -14.39 -2.64
N GLY A 67 14.96 -15.37 -3.44
CA GLY A 67 14.57 -16.78 -3.29
C GLY A 67 14.97 -17.35 -1.92
N ALA A 68 16.18 -17.03 -1.45
CA ALA A 68 16.65 -17.41 -0.12
C ALA A 68 15.78 -16.80 0.99
N ILE A 69 15.42 -15.52 0.90
CA ILE A 69 14.50 -14.88 1.85
C ILE A 69 13.14 -15.57 1.84
N ILE A 70 12.57 -15.82 0.66
CA ILE A 70 11.28 -16.52 0.52
C ILE A 70 11.34 -17.94 1.11
N ALA A 71 12.47 -18.64 0.97
CA ALA A 71 12.67 -19.97 1.53
C ALA A 71 12.91 -19.94 3.07
N VAL A 72 13.56 -18.91 3.59
CA VAL A 72 13.94 -18.76 5.01
C VAL A 72 12.82 -18.19 5.87
N LEU A 73 11.93 -17.35 5.32
CA LEU A 73 10.81 -16.80 6.09
C LEU A 73 9.90 -17.91 6.67
N PRO A 74 9.43 -18.90 5.90
CA PRO A 74 8.59 -19.99 6.43
C PRO A 74 9.16 -20.72 7.66
N PRO A 75 10.40 -21.23 7.66
CA PRO A 75 10.96 -21.86 8.85
C PRO A 75 11.16 -20.88 10.01
N LEU A 76 11.50 -19.61 9.77
CA LEU A 76 11.60 -18.61 10.84
C LEU A 76 10.25 -18.39 11.53
N PHE A 77 9.17 -18.25 10.77
CA PHE A 77 7.81 -18.16 11.32
C PHE A 77 7.43 -19.41 12.12
N ARG A 78 7.80 -20.60 11.63
CA ARG A 78 7.54 -21.86 12.32
C ARG A 78 8.31 -21.97 13.64
N VAL A 79 9.61 -21.66 13.64
CA VAL A 79 10.44 -21.67 14.86
C VAL A 79 9.89 -20.68 15.88
N PHE A 80 9.51 -19.48 15.45
CA PHE A 80 8.86 -18.52 16.33
C PHE A 80 7.57 -19.09 16.94
N ALA A 81 6.70 -19.69 16.12
CA ALA A 81 5.46 -20.30 16.56
C ALA A 81 5.65 -21.40 17.61
N THR A 82 6.60 -22.31 17.37
CA THR A 82 6.77 -23.50 18.22
C THR A 82 7.67 -23.26 19.42
N SER A 83 8.63 -22.34 19.31
CA SER A 83 9.71 -22.20 20.29
C SER A 83 9.69 -20.88 21.06
N VAL A 84 9.08 -19.81 20.53
CA VAL A 84 9.06 -18.50 21.19
C VAL A 84 7.70 -18.20 21.79
N VAL A 85 6.61 -18.37 21.02
CA VAL A 85 5.24 -18.07 21.47
C VAL A 85 4.86 -18.77 22.79
N PRO A 86 5.24 -20.04 23.07
CA PRO A 86 4.91 -20.69 24.34
C PRO A 86 5.51 -20.00 25.58
N TYR A 87 6.67 -19.34 25.43
CA TYR A 87 7.37 -18.68 26.54
C TYR A 87 7.15 -17.16 26.56
N ALA A 88 6.79 -16.57 25.41
CA ALA A 88 6.54 -15.14 25.25
C ALA A 88 5.24 -14.90 24.46
N PRO A 89 4.06 -15.19 25.04
CA PRO A 89 2.78 -14.92 24.38
C PRO A 89 2.59 -13.41 24.17
N LYS A 90 1.86 -13.01 23.11
CA LYS A 90 1.63 -11.61 22.74
C LYS A 90 2.85 -10.88 22.15
N SER A 91 3.92 -11.60 21.81
CA SER A 91 5.13 -11.06 21.17
C SER A 91 5.07 -11.02 19.64
N GLU A 92 3.98 -11.46 19.03
CA GLU A 92 3.85 -11.68 17.59
C GLU A 92 3.94 -10.36 16.80
N PHE A 93 3.45 -9.26 17.36
CA PHE A 93 3.56 -7.93 16.75
C PHE A 93 5.01 -7.47 16.68
N ALA A 94 5.72 -7.59 17.81
CA ALA A 94 7.14 -7.24 17.89
C ALA A 94 7.97 -8.12 16.94
N PHE A 95 7.66 -9.42 16.88
CA PHE A 95 8.29 -10.34 15.94
C PHE A 95 8.08 -9.91 14.48
N LEU A 96 6.84 -9.63 14.08
CA LEU A 96 6.54 -9.16 12.72
C LEU A 96 7.27 -7.88 12.37
N LEU A 97 7.26 -6.90 13.28
CA LEU A 97 7.91 -5.61 13.08
C LEU A 97 9.44 -5.78 12.94
N MET A 98 10.06 -6.52 13.86
CA MET A 98 11.50 -6.77 13.81
C MET A 98 11.88 -7.57 12.56
N MET A 99 11.10 -8.57 12.19
CA MET A 99 11.33 -9.34 10.96
C MET A 99 11.24 -8.44 9.72
N ALA A 100 10.23 -7.57 9.65
CA ALA A 100 10.08 -6.62 8.55
C ALA A 100 11.28 -5.67 8.45
N ILE A 101 11.76 -5.14 9.58
CA ILE A 101 12.95 -4.26 9.62
C ILE A 101 14.22 -5.02 9.19
N VAL A 102 14.45 -6.23 9.72
CA VAL A 102 15.62 -7.03 9.38
C VAL A 102 15.61 -7.42 7.91
N MET A 103 14.46 -7.84 7.36
CA MET A 103 14.34 -8.17 5.95
C MET A 103 14.45 -6.94 5.04
N ALA A 104 13.89 -5.80 5.44
CA ALA A 104 14.05 -4.53 4.73
C ALA A 104 15.52 -4.10 4.67
N TYR A 105 16.24 -4.23 5.78
CA TYR A 105 17.67 -3.95 5.85
C TYR A 105 18.49 -4.94 5.01
N ALA A 106 18.24 -6.25 5.14
CA ALA A 106 18.94 -7.28 4.38
C ALA A 106 18.76 -7.09 2.87
N THR A 107 17.53 -6.85 2.42
CA THR A 107 17.24 -6.56 1.00
C THR A 107 17.90 -5.26 0.53
N ARG A 108 17.94 -4.21 1.36
CA ARG A 108 18.67 -2.97 1.05
C ARG A 108 20.16 -3.22 0.81
N GLN A 109 20.80 -4.03 1.63
CA GLN A 109 22.23 -4.37 1.48
C GLN A 109 22.52 -5.18 0.21
N LEU A 110 21.53 -5.90 -0.30
CA LEU A 110 21.58 -6.61 -1.58
C LEU A 110 21.32 -5.69 -2.79
N GLY A 111 21.20 -4.37 -2.56
CA GLY A 111 20.93 -3.37 -3.59
C GLY A 111 19.44 -3.27 -3.98
N VAL A 112 18.57 -4.08 -3.39
CA VAL A 112 17.12 -4.07 -3.60
C VAL A 112 16.50 -2.94 -2.77
N TYR A 113 15.36 -2.40 -3.21
CA TYR A 113 14.68 -1.38 -2.42
C TYR A 113 14.08 -1.99 -1.14
N TYR A 114 14.23 -1.30 0.00
CA TYR A 114 13.88 -1.83 1.33
C TYR A 114 12.41 -2.27 1.47
N LEU A 115 11.50 -1.67 0.69
CA LEU A 115 10.09 -2.04 0.68
C LEU A 115 9.86 -3.49 0.29
N VAL A 116 10.71 -4.06 -0.58
CA VAL A 116 10.56 -5.45 -1.04
C VAL A 116 10.70 -6.41 0.14
N GLY A 117 11.70 -6.20 1.01
CA GLY A 117 11.91 -7.06 2.19
C GLY A 117 10.75 -6.98 3.18
N ALA A 118 10.33 -5.78 3.56
CA ALA A 118 9.19 -5.59 4.46
C ALA A 118 7.89 -6.20 3.90
N PHE A 119 7.67 -6.02 2.60
CA PHE A 119 6.50 -6.56 1.91
C PHE A 119 6.48 -8.10 1.89
N LEU A 120 7.63 -8.75 1.64
CA LEU A 120 7.73 -10.21 1.68
C LEU A 120 7.38 -10.79 3.06
N VAL A 121 7.77 -10.11 4.14
CA VAL A 121 7.38 -10.50 5.51
C VAL A 121 5.87 -10.43 5.68
N GLY A 122 5.20 -9.37 5.18
CA GLY A 122 3.76 -9.24 5.22
C GLY A 122 3.03 -10.36 4.47
N VAL A 123 3.51 -10.72 3.27
CA VAL A 123 2.96 -11.85 2.49
C VAL A 123 3.18 -13.17 3.19
N ALA A 124 4.37 -13.41 3.74
CA ALA A 124 4.69 -14.62 4.50
C ALA A 124 3.78 -14.74 5.73
N ALA A 125 3.63 -13.65 6.51
CA ALA A 125 2.73 -13.60 7.66
C ALA A 125 1.28 -13.94 7.27
N ARG A 126 0.80 -13.40 6.14
CA ARG A 126 -0.55 -13.68 5.60
C ARG A 126 -0.74 -15.16 5.22
N ARG A 127 0.31 -15.81 4.70
CA ARG A 127 0.30 -17.24 4.36
C ARG A 127 0.36 -18.14 5.59
N PHE A 128 1.01 -17.68 6.66
CA PHE A 128 1.14 -18.41 7.92
C PHE A 128 -0.05 -18.25 8.87
N ARG A 129 -1.16 -17.65 8.41
CA ARG A 129 -2.37 -17.43 9.23
C ARG A 129 -3.02 -18.72 9.75
N GLU A 130 -2.91 -19.83 9.01
CA GLU A 130 -3.42 -21.13 9.46
C GLU A 130 -2.58 -21.74 10.59
N ALA A 131 -1.25 -21.54 10.55
CA ALA A 131 -0.32 -22.05 11.56
C ALA A 131 -0.15 -21.11 12.77
N LEU A 132 -0.47 -19.82 12.60
CA LEU A 132 -0.38 -18.78 13.61
C LEU A 132 -1.65 -17.89 13.59
N PRO A 133 -2.79 -18.36 14.13
CA PRO A 133 -4.03 -17.58 14.16
C PRO A 133 -3.87 -16.24 14.88
N ALA A 134 -2.98 -16.16 15.88
CA ALA A 134 -2.67 -14.94 16.62
C ALA A 134 -2.08 -13.82 15.74
N VAL A 135 -1.30 -14.17 14.71
CA VAL A 135 -0.76 -13.22 13.72
C VAL A 135 -1.86 -12.67 12.79
N ALA A 136 -2.94 -13.42 12.63
CA ALA A 136 -4.12 -13.01 11.87
C ALA A 136 -5.18 -12.29 12.72
N SER A 137 -4.96 -12.17 14.03
CA SER A 137 -5.98 -11.66 14.95
C SER A 137 -6.31 -10.19 14.64
N GLU A 138 -7.56 -9.80 14.85
CA GLU A 138 -7.98 -8.39 14.71
C GLU A 138 -7.11 -7.46 15.57
N ARG A 139 -6.69 -7.93 16.75
CA ARG A 139 -5.75 -7.20 17.61
C ARG A 139 -4.41 -6.94 16.92
N MET A 140 -3.87 -7.91 16.18
CA MET A 140 -2.62 -7.74 15.42
C MET A 140 -2.79 -6.71 14.33
N LEU A 141 -3.88 -6.82 13.56
CA LEU A 141 -4.19 -5.90 12.46
C LEU A 141 -4.36 -4.48 13.00
N HIS A 142 -5.07 -4.33 14.12
CA HIS A 142 -5.22 -3.05 14.80
C HIS A 142 -3.90 -2.51 15.34
N ALA A 143 -3.02 -3.35 15.89
CA ALA A 143 -1.69 -2.92 16.32
C ALA A 143 -0.83 -2.40 15.15
N VAL A 144 -0.89 -3.08 14.00
CA VAL A 144 -0.23 -2.64 12.77
C VAL A 144 -0.82 -1.33 12.24
N GLU A 145 -2.14 -1.18 12.29
CA GLU A 145 -2.86 0.05 11.88
C GLU A 145 -2.49 1.24 12.78
N VAL A 146 -2.49 1.06 14.10
CA VAL A 146 -2.07 2.10 15.06
C VAL A 146 -0.61 2.47 14.86
N PHE A 147 0.26 1.48 14.65
CA PHE A 147 1.67 1.73 14.34
C PHE A 147 1.82 2.52 13.04
N ALA A 148 1.16 2.09 11.96
CA ALA A 148 1.22 2.77 10.67
C ALA A 148 0.68 4.20 10.76
N SER A 149 -0.46 4.40 11.44
CA SER A 149 -1.08 5.71 11.65
C SER A 149 -0.20 6.66 12.45
N PHE A 150 0.53 6.14 13.45
CA PHE A 150 1.49 6.92 14.21
C PHE A 150 2.71 7.35 13.39
N PHE A 151 3.25 6.44 12.55
CA PHE A 151 4.47 6.71 11.77
C PHE A 151 4.24 7.40 10.42
N ALA A 152 3.04 7.30 9.83
CA ALA A 152 2.74 7.90 8.53
C ALA A 152 2.96 9.43 8.50
N PRO A 153 2.56 10.22 9.51
CA PRO A 153 2.87 11.65 9.55
C PRO A 153 4.37 11.95 9.49
N PHE A 154 5.19 11.18 10.21
CA PHE A 154 6.65 11.35 10.19
C PHE A 154 7.25 11.02 8.83
N TYR A 155 6.76 9.96 8.19
CA TYR A 155 7.18 9.60 6.83
C TYR A 155 6.92 10.74 5.84
N PHE A 156 5.70 11.31 5.85
CA PHE A 156 5.37 12.43 4.97
C PHE A 156 6.07 13.73 5.36
N PHE A 157 6.32 13.97 6.65
CA PHE A 157 7.08 15.13 7.11
C PHE A 157 8.52 15.09 6.61
N VAL A 158 9.21 13.95 6.76
CA VAL A 158 10.58 13.79 6.24
C VAL A 158 10.59 13.93 4.72
N GLY A 159 9.71 13.22 4.00
CA GLY A 159 9.61 13.32 2.55
C GLY A 159 9.29 14.73 2.05
N GLY A 160 8.48 15.49 2.79
CA GLY A 160 8.16 16.89 2.50
C GLY A 160 9.32 17.85 2.81
N SER A 161 10.11 17.58 3.86
CA SER A 161 11.25 18.43 4.25
C SER A 161 12.42 18.38 3.26
N GLU A 162 12.48 17.34 2.43
CA GLU A 162 13.46 17.22 1.35
C GLU A 162 13.09 18.02 0.08
N LEU A 163 11.89 18.62 0.04
CA LEU A 163 11.47 19.46 -1.06
C LEU A 163 12.08 20.85 -0.92
N GLN A 164 12.71 21.32 -1.99
CA GLN A 164 13.22 22.67 -2.07
C GLN A 164 12.24 23.57 -2.84
N VAL A 165 12.32 24.88 -2.61
CA VAL A 165 11.42 25.85 -3.27
C VAL A 165 11.57 25.78 -4.80
N GLU A 166 12.76 25.50 -5.30
CA GLU A 166 13.02 25.41 -6.73
C GLU A 166 12.38 24.17 -7.38
N ASP A 167 12.11 23.11 -6.59
CA ASP A 167 11.38 21.94 -7.06
C ASP A 167 9.90 22.28 -7.31
N LEU A 168 9.40 23.40 -6.76
CA LEU A 168 8.04 23.92 -6.98
C LEU A 168 8.00 25.07 -8.00
N SER A 169 8.92 25.07 -8.96
CA SER A 169 8.89 26.03 -10.07
C SER A 169 7.56 25.97 -10.85
N LEU A 170 7.18 27.08 -11.50
CA LEU A 170 5.99 27.12 -12.36
C LEU A 170 6.00 26.02 -13.44
N ARG A 171 7.19 25.68 -13.96
CA ARG A 171 7.35 24.58 -14.92
C ARG A 171 6.99 23.23 -14.30
N ALA A 172 7.45 22.96 -13.08
CA ALA A 172 7.12 21.74 -12.34
C ALA A 172 5.60 21.64 -12.08
N LEU A 173 4.96 22.75 -11.68
CA LEU A 173 3.52 22.82 -11.49
C LEU A 173 2.75 22.50 -12.77
N LEU A 174 3.08 23.16 -13.88
CA LEU A 174 2.44 22.94 -15.17
C LEU A 174 2.64 21.51 -15.69
N LEU A 175 3.86 20.97 -15.56
CA LEU A 175 4.15 19.58 -15.93
C LEU A 175 3.39 18.58 -15.08
N GLY A 176 3.30 18.80 -13.76
CA GLY A 176 2.52 17.96 -12.85
C GLY A 176 1.03 17.96 -13.19
N LEU A 177 0.47 19.13 -13.49
CA LEU A 177 -0.91 19.25 -13.98
C LEU A 177 -1.10 18.58 -15.34
N ALA A 178 -0.14 18.69 -16.25
CA ALA A 178 -0.17 18.01 -17.54
C ALA A 178 -0.13 16.47 -17.36
N PHE A 179 0.73 15.97 -16.47
CA PHE A 179 0.72 14.54 -16.09
C PHE A 179 -0.65 14.15 -15.54
N SER A 180 -1.25 14.94 -14.66
CA SER A 180 -2.57 14.63 -14.13
C SER A 180 -3.64 14.61 -15.24
N ALA A 181 -3.65 15.60 -16.13
CA ALA A 181 -4.61 15.69 -17.22
C ALA A 181 -4.51 14.53 -18.23
N ILE A 182 -3.32 13.94 -18.41
CA ILE A 182 -3.09 12.84 -19.36
C ILE A 182 -3.24 11.48 -18.68
N VAL A 183 -2.57 11.29 -17.54
CA VAL A 183 -2.42 9.97 -16.91
C VAL A 183 -3.69 9.55 -16.17
N LEU A 184 -4.42 10.47 -15.53
CA LEU A 184 -5.65 10.11 -14.80
C LEU A 184 -6.72 9.56 -15.75
N PRO A 185 -7.08 10.24 -16.85
CA PRO A 185 -8.05 9.69 -17.79
C PRO A 185 -7.60 8.36 -18.36
N PHE A 186 -6.31 8.21 -18.67
CA PHE A 186 -5.76 6.95 -19.16
C PHE A 186 -5.93 5.81 -18.13
N ARG A 187 -5.54 6.04 -16.87
CA ARG A 187 -5.65 5.04 -15.79
C ARG A 187 -7.11 4.68 -15.50
N MET A 188 -7.99 5.66 -15.43
CA MET A 188 -9.42 5.43 -15.22
C MET A 188 -10.02 4.63 -16.38
N THR A 189 -9.71 5.02 -17.61
CA THR A 189 -10.19 4.32 -18.82
C THR A 189 -9.67 2.89 -18.86
N ALA A 190 -8.41 2.63 -18.51
CA ALA A 190 -7.87 1.28 -18.44
C ALA A 190 -8.65 0.38 -17.47
N VAL A 191 -8.97 0.88 -16.26
CA VAL A 191 -9.77 0.14 -15.28
C VAL A 191 -11.21 -0.07 -15.78
N VAL A 192 -11.84 0.98 -16.31
CA VAL A 192 -13.22 0.92 -16.82
C VAL A 192 -13.34 -0.05 -18.00
N LEU A 193 -12.42 0.01 -18.96
CA LEU A 193 -12.40 -0.92 -20.09
C LEU A 193 -12.16 -2.35 -19.63
N GLN A 194 -11.20 -2.57 -18.73
CA GLN A 194 -10.92 -3.91 -18.21
C GLN A 194 -12.16 -4.51 -17.52
N ARG A 195 -12.87 -3.73 -16.69
CA ARG A 195 -14.10 -4.19 -16.04
C ARG A 195 -15.25 -4.37 -17.02
N ARG A 196 -15.41 -3.47 -17.99
CA ARG A 196 -16.45 -3.58 -19.01
C ARG A 196 -16.27 -4.81 -19.89
N PHE A 197 -15.03 -5.14 -20.29
CA PHE A 197 -14.78 -6.31 -21.13
C PHE A 197 -14.79 -7.62 -20.33
N ALA A 198 -14.23 -7.64 -19.12
CA ALA A 198 -14.15 -8.86 -18.31
C ALA A 198 -15.46 -9.18 -17.56
N LEU A 199 -16.17 -8.15 -17.07
CA LEU A 199 -17.32 -8.29 -16.15
C LEU A 199 -18.63 -7.74 -16.73
N ARG A 200 -18.61 -7.07 -17.90
CA ARG A 200 -19.79 -6.46 -18.56
C ARG A 200 -20.56 -5.45 -17.70
N GLU A 201 -19.86 -4.79 -16.78
CA GLU A 201 -20.44 -3.79 -15.88
C GLU A 201 -20.72 -2.44 -16.56
N LYS A 202 -21.58 -1.65 -15.92
CA LYS A 202 -21.84 -0.26 -16.34
C LYS A 202 -20.65 0.64 -16.01
N THR A 203 -20.51 1.71 -16.78
CA THR A 203 -19.42 2.69 -16.58
C THR A 203 -19.46 3.34 -15.19
N ALA A 204 -20.65 3.60 -14.64
CA ALA A 204 -20.80 4.18 -13.30
C ALA A 204 -20.21 3.26 -12.21
N ASP A 205 -20.55 1.98 -12.25
CA ASP A 205 -20.05 0.97 -11.29
C ASP A 205 -18.53 0.78 -11.44
N SER A 206 -18.04 0.80 -12.68
CA SER A 206 -16.60 0.74 -12.95
C SER A 206 -15.84 1.97 -12.44
N LEU A 207 -16.43 3.16 -12.46
CA LEU A 207 -15.83 4.39 -11.92
C LEU A 207 -15.69 4.35 -10.40
N ARG A 208 -16.64 3.71 -9.70
CA ARG A 208 -16.57 3.50 -8.24
C ARG A 208 -15.39 2.62 -7.82
N VAL A 209 -14.83 1.84 -8.74
CA VAL A 209 -13.57 1.09 -8.54
C VAL A 209 -12.36 1.82 -9.13
N ALA A 210 -12.51 2.54 -10.24
CA ALA A 210 -11.41 3.26 -10.89
C ALA A 210 -10.92 4.48 -10.09
N VAL A 211 -11.84 5.24 -9.49
CA VAL A 211 -11.50 6.45 -8.73
C VAL A 211 -10.67 6.13 -7.48
N PRO A 212 -11.03 5.17 -6.62
CA PRO A 212 -10.21 4.79 -5.46
C PRO A 212 -8.81 4.28 -5.82
N MET A 213 -8.58 3.85 -7.07
CA MET A 213 -7.28 3.37 -7.55
C MET A 213 -6.34 4.51 -7.99
N LEU A 214 -6.80 5.76 -8.01
CA LEU A 214 -6.01 6.92 -8.43
C LEU A 214 -4.82 7.26 -7.53
N PRO A 215 -4.87 7.18 -6.18
CA PRO A 215 -3.79 7.63 -5.33
C PRO A 215 -2.47 6.92 -5.64
N THR A 216 -1.40 7.67 -5.88
CA THR A 216 -0.05 7.10 -6.11
C THR A 216 0.99 7.58 -5.09
N LEU A 217 0.62 8.46 -4.16
CA LEU A 217 1.50 9.26 -3.32
C LEU A 217 2.78 8.55 -2.84
N ILE A 218 2.68 7.58 -1.92
CA ILE A 218 3.87 6.95 -1.31
C ILE A 218 4.77 6.34 -2.38
N PHE A 219 4.19 5.67 -3.38
CA PHE A 219 4.94 5.00 -4.42
C PHE A 219 5.63 5.99 -5.37
N THR A 220 4.93 7.06 -5.74
CA THR A 220 5.51 8.16 -6.54
C THR A 220 6.65 8.84 -5.80
N LEU A 221 6.50 9.15 -4.51
CA LEU A 221 7.54 9.78 -3.70
C LEU A 221 8.80 8.89 -3.64
N VAL A 222 8.61 7.59 -3.37
CA VAL A 222 9.69 6.61 -3.34
C VAL A 222 10.43 6.57 -4.68
N ILE A 223 9.71 6.45 -5.80
CA ILE A 223 10.36 6.34 -7.09
C ILE A 223 10.98 7.67 -7.53
N ALA A 224 10.34 8.80 -7.24
CA ALA A 224 10.89 10.12 -7.50
C ALA A 224 12.22 10.32 -6.75
N GLY A 225 12.30 9.88 -5.48
CA GLY A 225 13.55 9.87 -4.71
C GLY A 225 14.63 8.99 -5.37
N ILE A 226 14.28 7.75 -5.76
CA ILE A 226 15.21 6.86 -6.47
C ILE A 226 15.71 7.50 -7.78
N LEU A 227 14.81 8.11 -8.55
CA LEU A 227 15.13 8.79 -9.81
C LEU A 227 16.04 10.00 -9.59
N ARG A 228 15.77 10.80 -8.56
CA ARG A 228 16.60 11.96 -8.18
C ARG A 228 18.00 11.50 -7.76
N ASP A 229 18.08 10.57 -6.82
CA ASP A 229 19.33 10.21 -6.16
C ASP A 229 20.24 9.31 -7.00
N ARG A 230 19.66 8.40 -7.80
CA ARG A 230 20.44 7.44 -8.62
C ARG A 230 20.55 7.81 -10.09
N PHE A 231 19.60 8.60 -10.60
CA PHE A 231 19.51 8.91 -12.04
C PHE A 231 19.53 10.41 -12.35
N ALA A 232 19.80 11.26 -11.35
CA ALA A 232 19.89 12.71 -11.50
C ALA A 232 18.67 13.33 -12.21
N LEU A 233 17.47 12.90 -11.80
CA LEU A 233 16.22 13.41 -12.35
C LEU A 233 16.18 14.95 -12.29
N PRO A 234 15.89 15.64 -13.41
CA PRO A 234 15.72 17.09 -13.42
C PRO A 234 14.72 17.55 -12.37
N ARG A 235 15.02 18.69 -11.73
CA ARG A 235 14.25 19.22 -10.60
C ARG A 235 12.79 19.47 -10.98
N GLU A 236 12.56 19.93 -12.21
CA GLU A 236 11.22 20.18 -12.73
C GLU A 236 10.39 18.91 -12.85
N LEU A 237 11.02 17.79 -13.26
CA LEU A 237 10.35 16.50 -13.35
C LEU A 237 10.13 15.89 -11.97
N PHE A 238 11.08 16.05 -11.05
CA PHE A 238 10.91 15.64 -9.67
C PHE A 238 9.70 16.36 -9.05
N GLY A 239 9.66 17.69 -9.11
CA GLY A 239 8.53 18.50 -8.65
C GLY A 239 7.21 18.17 -9.33
N ALA A 240 7.22 17.93 -10.64
CA ALA A 240 6.04 17.52 -11.39
C ALA A 240 5.45 16.19 -10.87
N LEU A 241 6.29 15.23 -10.48
CA LEU A 241 5.85 13.97 -9.88
C LEU A 241 5.20 14.20 -8.50
N ILE A 242 5.73 15.12 -7.70
CA ILE A 242 5.12 15.49 -6.40
C ILE A 242 3.73 16.11 -6.61
N VAL A 243 3.63 17.08 -7.51
CA VAL A 243 2.37 17.75 -7.85
C VAL A 243 1.35 16.74 -8.37
N TYR A 244 1.76 15.89 -9.32
CA TYR A 244 0.94 14.80 -9.85
C TYR A 244 0.40 13.89 -8.74
N ALA A 245 1.28 13.45 -7.83
CA ALA A 245 0.94 12.58 -6.71
C ALA A 245 -0.07 13.22 -5.75
N VAL A 246 0.12 14.50 -5.39
CA VAL A 246 -0.81 15.22 -4.51
C VAL A 246 -2.18 15.37 -5.19
N VAL A 247 -2.20 15.78 -6.46
CA VAL A 247 -3.45 15.96 -7.22
C VAL A 247 -4.22 14.65 -7.33
N ASN A 248 -3.57 13.56 -7.71
CA ASN A 248 -4.27 12.29 -7.94
C ASN A 248 -4.72 11.61 -6.63
N THR A 249 -4.01 11.82 -5.53
CA THR A 249 -4.34 11.25 -4.23
C THR A 249 -5.50 11.98 -3.55
N THR A 250 -5.69 13.26 -3.83
CA THR A 250 -6.77 14.06 -3.25
C THR A 250 -8.12 13.83 -3.95
N ILE A 251 -8.12 13.50 -5.25
CA ILE A 251 -9.35 13.33 -6.05
C ILE A 251 -10.36 12.36 -5.42
N PRO A 252 -9.99 11.13 -4.99
CA PRO A 252 -10.98 10.19 -4.44
C PRO A 252 -11.65 10.73 -3.17
N GLY A 253 -10.88 11.39 -2.30
CA GLY A 253 -11.42 12.01 -1.09
C GLY A 253 -12.36 13.18 -1.37
N LEU A 254 -12.26 13.82 -2.54
CA LEU A 254 -13.17 14.89 -2.97
C LEU A 254 -14.42 14.33 -3.69
N VAL A 255 -14.27 13.28 -4.48
CA VAL A 255 -15.33 12.73 -5.34
C VAL A 255 -16.21 11.70 -4.62
N LEU A 256 -15.63 10.87 -3.74
CA LEU A 256 -16.29 9.73 -3.11
C LEU A 256 -16.60 9.93 -1.62
N ARG A 257 -16.47 11.16 -1.11
CA ARG A 257 -16.58 11.45 0.32
C ARG A 257 -17.92 10.95 0.88
N LYS A 258 -17.85 10.02 1.85
CA LYS A 258 -18.99 9.72 2.72
C LYS A 258 -19.18 10.92 3.67
N ALA A 259 -20.43 11.39 3.82
CA ALA A 259 -20.74 12.39 4.84
C ALA A 259 -20.31 11.85 6.22
N PRO A 260 -19.71 12.69 7.09
CA PRO A 260 -19.41 12.26 8.46
C PRO A 260 -20.69 11.72 9.11
N PRO A 261 -20.63 10.62 9.88
CA PRO A 261 -21.77 10.25 10.70
C PRO A 261 -22.14 11.45 11.59
N PRO A 262 -23.43 11.79 11.73
CA PRO A 262 -23.84 12.85 12.62
C PRO A 262 -23.31 12.55 14.03
N TYR A 263 -22.61 13.50 14.62
CA TYR A 263 -21.96 13.37 15.94
C TYR A 263 -22.96 13.24 17.11
N ASP A 264 -24.27 13.22 16.83
CA ASP A 264 -25.33 13.39 17.83
C ASP A 264 -26.07 12.10 18.22
N GLU A 265 -25.73 10.94 17.68
CA GLU A 265 -26.30 9.67 18.14
C GLU A 265 -25.26 8.85 18.92
N PRO A 266 -25.34 8.81 20.26
CA PRO A 266 -24.57 7.83 21.02
C PRO A 266 -24.97 6.44 20.53
N LEU A 267 -24.00 5.72 19.97
CA LEU A 267 -24.08 4.30 19.66
C LEU A 267 -24.38 3.56 20.96
N LEU A 268 -25.66 3.40 21.29
CA LEU A 268 -26.10 2.45 22.29
C LEU A 268 -25.71 1.06 21.73
N PRO A 269 -24.91 0.27 22.45
CA PRO A 269 -24.69 -1.11 22.05
C PRO A 269 -26.07 -1.78 21.96
N GLU A 270 -26.35 -2.39 20.81
CA GLU A 270 -27.51 -3.27 20.63
C GLU A 270 -27.47 -4.29 21.77
N THR A 271 -28.30 -4.05 22.78
CA THR A 271 -28.44 -4.98 23.89
C THR A 271 -29.07 -6.21 23.27
N GLU A 272 -28.30 -7.30 23.20
CA GLU A 272 -28.80 -8.63 22.84
C GLU A 272 -30.14 -8.83 23.55
N ALA A 273 -31.21 -8.99 22.76
CA ALA A 273 -32.53 -9.26 23.29
C ALA A 273 -32.43 -10.54 24.13
N ARG A 274 -32.49 -10.38 25.46
CA ARG A 274 -32.60 -11.49 26.40
C ARG A 274 -33.75 -12.38 25.95
N PRO A 275 -33.55 -13.70 25.77
CA PRO A 275 -34.65 -14.62 25.55
C PRO A 275 -35.62 -14.49 26.74
N ALA A 276 -36.91 -14.34 26.45
CA ALA A 276 -37.94 -14.30 27.48
C ALA A 276 -37.89 -15.61 28.29
N GLU A 277 -37.74 -15.49 29.61
CA GLU A 277 -37.91 -16.62 30.51
C GLU A 277 -39.34 -17.17 30.37
N PRO A 278 -39.52 -18.50 30.26
CA PRO A 278 -40.86 -19.07 30.32
C PRO A 278 -41.41 -18.86 31.74
N ALA A 279 -42.55 -18.19 31.83
CA ALA A 279 -43.29 -18.05 33.07
C ALA A 279 -43.66 -19.44 33.60
N GLY A 280 -43.04 -19.84 34.71
CA GLY A 280 -43.51 -20.94 35.53
C GLY A 280 -44.69 -20.51 36.40
N GLY A 281 -45.75 -21.32 36.42
CA GLY A 281 -46.93 -21.13 37.27
C GLY A 281 -48.21 -21.54 36.56
#